data_AF-T0KM78-F1
#
_entry.id   AF-T0KM78-F1
#
_cell.length_a   1.000
_cell.length_b   1.000
_cell.length_c   1.000
_cell.angle_alpha   90.00
_cell.angle_beta   90.00
_cell.angle_gamma   90.00
#
_symmetry.space_group_name_H-M   'P 1'
#
loop_
_entity.id
_entity.type
_entity.pdbx_description
1 polymer ?
#
loop_
_entity_poly.entity_id
_entity_poly.type
_entity_poly.pdbx_seq_one_letter_code
_entity_poly.pdbx_strand_id
1 'polypeptide(L)'
;MYKTQEEKKKYIDKIFKNKALFEWEVLHVSSHYDRLEIMEVLAHILVREKLRYELNFLYLEKFEDFKFSQIVNIIFHEIANEWVSFATEILHYPKQDAIQEIQNRVRVKFIHSLAKDYYEKYRRKIFEEVGDTFIELVANAKSEKNITRVIHETLQSSLIKNRQILDMHNFHQLYKRTKVARNIKNSDIASLKIKINDLKAIYVDPNIKTDEKERLYSQIDRLHKELDRVVNYSLDHFDKAIKRLKDTMVQSMMSMTNSKL
;
A
#
# COMPACT_ATOMS: atom_id res chain seq x y z
N MET A 1 18.07 24.12 19.96
CA MET A 1 19.41 23.92 19.36
C MET A 1 20.36 23.51 20.48
N TYR A 2 20.97 22.32 20.39
CA TYR A 2 21.84 21.75 21.44
C TYR A 2 23.11 22.58 21.61
N LYS A 3 23.53 22.83 22.85
CA LYS A 3 24.66 23.73 23.15
C LYS A 3 26.00 23.00 23.13
N THR A 4 26.02 21.67 23.29
CA THR A 4 27.25 20.85 23.26
C THR A 4 27.07 19.54 22.49
N GLN A 5 28.18 18.95 22.02
CA GLN A 5 28.15 17.61 21.40
C GLN A 5 27.69 16.51 22.37
N GLU A 6 27.98 16.66 23.67
CA GLU A 6 27.53 15.72 24.69
C GLU A 6 26.00 15.74 24.87
N GLU A 7 25.38 16.92 24.86
CA GLU A 7 23.92 17.05 24.88
C GLU A 7 23.29 16.39 23.65
N LYS A 8 23.88 16.61 22.48
CA LYS A 8 23.46 16.00 21.21
C LYS A 8 23.53 14.48 21.28
N LYS A 9 24.64 13.92 21.77
CA LYS A 9 24.84 12.47 21.92
C LYS A 9 23.87 11.86 22.93
N LYS A 10 23.66 12.51 24.08
CA LYS A 10 22.66 12.08 25.09
C LYS A 10 21.25 12.04 24.51
N TYR A 11 20.89 13.02 23.69
CA TYR A 11 19.58 13.05 23.03
C TYR A 11 19.42 11.91 22.01
N ILE A 12 20.43 11.64 21.19
CA ILE A 12 20.43 10.51 20.25
C ILE A 12 20.30 9.18 20.99
N ASP A 13 21.06 9.00 22.07
CA ASP A 13 20.95 7.79 22.88
C ASP A 13 19.55 7.63 23.51
N LYS A 14 18.85 8.73 23.78
CA LYS A 14 17.45 8.69 24.22
C LYS A 14 16.52 8.25 23.09
N ILE A 15 16.70 8.78 21.87
CA ILE A 15 15.94 8.38 20.67
C ILE A 15 16.06 6.86 20.43
N PHE A 16 17.29 6.32 20.42
CA PHE A 16 17.52 4.89 20.18
C PHE A 16 17.22 3.96 21.37
N LYS A 17 16.72 4.49 22.49
CA LYS A 17 16.25 3.69 23.64
C LYS A 17 14.74 3.62 23.73
N ASN A 18 14.01 4.44 22.98
CA ASN A 18 12.56 4.55 23.09
C ASN A 18 11.92 4.55 21.69
N LYS A 19 11.22 3.46 21.34
CA LYS A 19 10.53 3.30 20.06
C LYS A 19 9.51 4.42 19.81
N ALA A 20 8.70 4.78 20.80
CA ALA A 20 7.69 5.81 20.64
C ALA A 20 8.32 7.20 20.42
N LEU A 21 9.43 7.50 21.09
CA LEU A 21 10.17 8.73 20.86
C LEU A 21 10.81 8.76 19.47
N PHE A 22 11.41 7.64 19.04
CA PHE A 22 11.96 7.51 17.68
C PHE A 22 10.87 7.72 16.62
N GLU A 23 9.74 7.03 16.77
CA GLU A 23 8.60 7.16 15.87
C GLU A 23 8.11 8.61 15.80
N TRP A 24 8.00 9.30 16.93
CA TRP A 24 7.51 10.67 16.98
C TRP A 24 8.50 11.69 16.38
N GLU A 25 9.78 11.61 16.74
CA GLU A 25 10.80 12.57 16.33
C GLU A 25 11.30 12.33 14.91
N VAL A 26 11.54 11.05 14.56
CA VAL A 26 12.24 10.67 13.32
C VAL A 26 11.26 10.29 12.22
N LEU A 27 10.19 9.56 12.55
CA LEU A 27 9.20 9.10 11.56
C LEU A 27 7.95 9.99 11.52
N HIS A 28 7.89 11.02 12.37
CA HIS A 28 6.73 11.91 12.51
C HIS A 28 5.40 11.19 12.80
N VAL A 29 5.46 10.05 13.48
CA VAL A 29 4.30 9.24 13.86
C VAL A 29 3.77 9.66 15.21
N SER A 30 2.54 10.19 15.22
CA SER A 30 1.81 10.61 16.42
C SER A 30 0.65 9.66 16.75
N SER A 31 0.17 8.88 15.78
CA SER A 31 -1.03 8.07 15.93
C SER A 31 -0.91 6.67 15.32
N HIS A 32 -1.92 5.82 15.57
CA HIS A 32 -2.04 4.54 14.87
C HIS A 32 -2.34 4.71 13.37
N TYR A 33 -3.08 5.77 13.00
CA TYR A 33 -3.44 6.04 11.62
C TYR A 33 -2.21 6.41 10.79
N ASP A 34 -1.28 7.19 11.35
CA ASP A 34 -0.02 7.56 10.68
C ASP A 34 0.81 6.31 10.36
N ARG A 35 0.85 5.34 11.28
CA ARG A 35 1.53 4.06 11.04
C ARG A 35 0.89 3.26 9.92
N LEU A 36 -0.45 3.28 9.83
CA LEU A 36 -1.18 2.62 8.75
C LEU A 36 -0.89 3.30 7.41
N GLU A 37 -0.91 4.62 7.36
CA GLU A 37 -0.62 5.40 6.15
C GLU A 37 0.81 5.17 5.67
N ILE A 38 1.81 5.24 6.56
CA ILE A 38 3.20 4.91 6.23
C ILE A 38 3.29 3.49 5.65
N MET A 39 2.59 2.53 6.25
CA MET A 39 2.61 1.16 5.78
C MET A 39 1.85 0.94 4.47
N GLU A 40 0.86 1.75 4.15
CA GLU A 40 0.20 1.77 2.84
C GLU A 40 1.15 2.28 1.76
N VAL A 41 1.86 3.38 2.02
CA VAL A 41 2.88 3.92 1.11
C VAL A 41 4.02 2.92 0.93
N LEU A 42 4.54 2.36 2.02
CA LEU A 42 5.60 1.35 1.98
C LEU A 42 5.15 0.08 1.25
N ALA A 43 3.91 -0.38 1.44
CA ALA A 43 3.38 -1.53 0.72
C ALA A 43 3.44 -1.31 -0.80
N HIS A 44 3.05 -0.12 -1.27
CA HIS A 44 3.14 0.25 -2.68
C HIS A 44 4.59 0.22 -3.19
N ILE A 45 5.50 0.92 -2.51
CA ILE A 45 6.93 0.97 -2.87
C ILE A 45 7.55 -0.44 -2.88
N LEU A 46 7.27 -1.24 -1.85
CA LEU A 46 7.76 -2.60 -1.72
C LEU A 46 7.30 -3.46 -2.90
N VAL A 47 6.00 -3.54 -3.12
CA VAL A 47 5.42 -4.48 -4.09
C VAL A 47 5.65 -4.00 -5.51
N ARG A 48 5.45 -2.71 -5.80
CA ARG A 48 5.46 -2.21 -7.19
C ARG A 48 6.84 -1.78 -7.69
N GLU A 49 7.74 -1.41 -6.81
CA GLU A 49 9.05 -0.86 -7.20
C GLU A 49 10.20 -1.78 -6.78
N LYS A 50 10.40 -1.95 -5.46
CA LYS A 50 11.61 -2.57 -4.92
C LYS A 50 11.65 -4.09 -5.11
N LEU A 51 10.51 -4.77 -4.88
CA LEU A 51 10.36 -6.22 -4.98
C LEU A 51 9.43 -6.64 -6.12
N ARG A 52 9.34 -5.83 -7.18
CA ARG A 52 8.41 -6.08 -8.29
C ARG A 52 8.56 -7.47 -8.90
N TYR A 53 9.78 -7.99 -9.04
CA TYR A 53 10.03 -9.31 -9.62
C TYR A 53 9.81 -10.48 -8.64
N GLU A 54 9.50 -10.19 -7.37
CA GLU A 54 9.32 -11.19 -6.32
C GLU A 54 7.90 -11.17 -5.74
N LEU A 55 7.19 -10.04 -5.83
CA LEU A 55 5.89 -9.85 -5.19
C LEU A 55 4.80 -9.37 -6.15
N ASN A 56 5.14 -8.74 -7.27
CA ASN A 56 4.16 -8.18 -8.19
C ASN A 56 3.84 -9.18 -9.31
N PHE A 57 2.60 -9.68 -9.31
CA PHE A 57 2.14 -10.66 -10.29
C PHE A 57 2.22 -10.19 -11.74
N LEU A 58 2.28 -8.88 -12.00
CA LEU A 58 2.49 -8.33 -13.34
C LEU A 58 3.90 -8.60 -13.89
N TYR A 59 4.88 -8.89 -13.03
CA TYR A 59 6.28 -9.08 -13.40
C TYR A 59 6.81 -10.49 -13.08
N LEU A 60 6.04 -11.32 -12.38
CA LEU A 60 6.41 -12.71 -12.13
C LEU A 60 6.40 -13.50 -13.45
N GLU A 61 7.51 -14.19 -13.75
CA GLU A 61 7.56 -15.12 -14.88
C GLU A 61 6.95 -16.48 -14.52
N LYS A 62 7.13 -16.90 -13.26
CA LYS A 62 6.62 -18.14 -12.69
C LYS A 62 6.23 -17.95 -11.23
N PHE A 63 5.34 -18.79 -10.72
CA PHE A 63 4.91 -18.70 -9.33
C PHE A 63 6.05 -18.97 -8.31
N GLU A 64 7.04 -19.79 -8.66
CA GLU A 64 8.17 -20.12 -7.75
C GLU A 64 9.08 -18.92 -7.43
N ASP A 65 9.04 -17.86 -8.24
CA ASP A 65 9.78 -16.63 -7.99
C ASP A 65 9.17 -15.81 -6.84
N PHE A 66 7.93 -16.13 -6.45
CA PHE A 66 7.20 -15.43 -5.40
C PHE A 66 7.83 -15.62 -4.01
N LYS A 67 8.38 -14.55 -3.43
CA LYS A 67 9.15 -14.62 -2.18
C LYS A 67 8.92 -13.40 -1.28
N PHE A 68 8.86 -13.64 0.03
CA PHE A 68 8.79 -12.60 1.07
C PHE A 68 10.15 -12.25 1.66
N SER A 69 11.21 -12.94 1.25
CA SER A 69 12.57 -12.60 1.63
C SER A 69 12.84 -11.16 1.20
N GLN A 70 13.47 -10.36 2.06
CA GLN A 70 13.76 -8.92 1.87
C GLN A 70 12.72 -7.91 2.35
N ILE A 71 11.47 -8.27 2.66
CA ILE A 71 10.48 -7.26 3.11
C ILE A 71 10.96 -6.49 4.35
N VAL A 72 11.32 -7.20 5.43
CA VAL A 72 11.80 -6.58 6.68
C VAL A 72 13.09 -5.80 6.44
N ASN A 73 13.95 -6.29 5.55
CA ASN A 73 15.20 -5.62 5.20
C ASN A 73 14.92 -4.27 4.50
N ILE A 74 13.96 -4.22 3.58
CA ILE A 74 13.61 -2.94 2.93
C ILE A 74 12.95 -1.99 3.92
N ILE A 75 12.02 -2.45 4.77
CA ILE A 75 11.44 -1.61 5.83
C ILE A 75 12.55 -1.05 6.74
N PHE A 76 13.55 -1.86 7.08
CA PHE A 76 14.72 -1.40 7.82
C PHE A 76 15.46 -0.28 7.08
N HIS A 77 15.70 -0.42 5.77
CA HIS A 77 16.38 0.60 4.98
C HIS A 77 15.59 1.90 4.91
N GLU A 78 14.27 1.84 4.75
CA GLU A 78 13.43 3.05 4.71
C GLU A 78 13.43 3.77 6.07
N ILE A 79 13.29 3.05 7.20
CA ILE A 79 13.41 3.66 8.54
C ILE A 79 14.82 4.24 8.78
N ALA A 80 15.86 3.57 8.28
CA ALA A 80 17.23 4.06 8.38
C ALA A 80 17.46 5.32 7.53
N ASN A 81 16.82 5.42 6.36
CA ASN A 81 16.85 6.61 5.52
C ASN A 81 16.19 7.80 6.23
N GLU A 82 15.03 7.59 6.88
CA GLU A 82 14.38 8.64 7.68
C GLU A 82 15.26 9.13 8.83
N TRP A 83 15.97 8.22 9.50
CA TRP A 83 17.00 8.63 10.46
C TRP A 83 18.07 9.52 9.84
N VAL A 84 18.60 9.16 8.68
CA VAL A 84 19.63 9.96 8.01
C VAL A 84 19.08 11.34 7.67
N SER A 85 17.87 11.43 7.11
CA SER A 85 17.19 12.69 6.79
C SER A 85 17.02 13.55 8.05
N PHE A 86 16.43 13.00 9.12
CA PHE A 86 16.27 13.69 10.40
C PHE A 86 17.60 14.18 10.98
N ALA A 87 18.62 13.33 10.97
CA ALA A 87 19.93 13.67 11.48
C ALA A 87 20.58 14.82 10.67
N THR A 88 20.46 14.80 9.34
CA THR A 88 21.04 15.83 8.48
C THR A 88 20.26 17.15 8.50
N GLU A 89 18.93 17.08 8.50
CA GLU A 89 18.07 18.25 8.30
C GLU A 89 17.74 18.94 9.62
N ILE A 90 17.44 18.15 10.66
CA ILE A 90 16.98 18.66 11.97
C ILE A 90 18.14 18.78 12.95
N LEU A 91 18.99 17.76 13.01
CA LEU A 91 20.14 17.77 13.91
C LEU A 91 21.39 18.38 13.28
N HIS A 92 21.38 18.70 11.99
CA HIS A 92 22.53 19.24 11.24
C HIS A 92 23.79 18.37 11.41
N TYR A 93 23.65 17.05 11.37
CA TYR A 93 24.78 16.12 11.23
C TYR A 93 25.30 16.12 9.80
N PRO A 94 26.63 16.01 9.60
CA PRO A 94 27.16 15.52 8.34
C PRO A 94 26.55 14.15 8.01
N LYS A 95 26.17 13.92 6.76
CA LYS A 95 25.53 12.67 6.32
C LYS A 95 26.36 11.42 6.68
N GLN A 96 27.69 11.52 6.58
CA GLN A 96 28.59 10.41 6.93
C GLN A 96 28.48 10.02 8.41
N ASP A 97 28.42 11.01 9.30
CA ASP A 97 28.29 10.78 10.74
C ASP A 97 26.90 10.19 11.06
N ALA A 98 25.84 10.67 10.42
CA ALA A 98 24.49 10.10 10.56
C ALA A 98 24.44 8.61 10.19
N ILE A 99 25.17 8.21 9.13
CA ILE A 99 25.31 6.81 8.72
C ILE A 99 26.12 6.01 9.75
N GLN A 100 27.23 6.55 10.26
CA GLN A 100 28.03 5.86 11.28
C GLN A 100 27.22 5.56 12.54
N GLU A 101 26.31 6.46 12.92
CA GLU A 101 25.45 6.26 14.09
C GLU A 101 24.54 5.04 13.97
N ILE A 102 24.12 4.67 12.75
CA ILE A 102 23.32 3.47 12.49
C ILE A 102 24.17 2.24 12.10
N GLN A 103 25.50 2.34 12.11
CA GLN A 103 26.39 1.18 12.00
C GLN A 103 26.68 0.55 13.37
N ASN A 104 26.38 1.26 14.48
CA ASN A 104 26.48 0.72 15.81
C ASN A 104 25.52 -0.47 15.99
N ARG A 105 26.05 -1.62 16.41
CA ARG A 105 25.30 -2.88 16.58
C ARG A 105 24.02 -2.73 17.42
N VAL A 106 24.04 -1.92 18.48
CA VAL A 106 22.87 -1.70 19.34
C VAL A 106 21.77 -0.96 18.58
N ARG A 107 22.13 0.04 17.79
CA ARG A 107 21.19 0.88 17.04
C ARG A 107 20.67 0.20 15.78
N VAL A 108 21.51 -0.58 15.10
CA VAL A 108 21.07 -1.51 14.04
C VAL A 108 20.00 -2.45 14.59
N LYS A 109 20.24 -3.08 15.74
CA LYS A 109 19.26 -3.98 16.37
C LYS A 109 17.97 -3.25 16.74
N PHE A 110 18.06 -2.00 17.19
CA PHE A 110 16.89 -1.17 17.48
C PHE A 110 16.04 -0.92 16.23
N ILE A 111 16.64 -0.42 15.14
CA ILE A 111 15.93 -0.15 13.88
C ILE A 111 15.37 -1.46 13.31
N HIS A 112 16.14 -2.54 13.34
CA HIS A 112 15.69 -3.85 12.87
C HIS A 112 14.51 -4.38 13.69
N SER A 113 14.52 -4.19 15.02
CA SER A 113 13.37 -4.53 15.85
C SER A 113 12.15 -3.67 15.49
N LEU A 114 12.33 -2.38 15.21
CA LEU A 114 11.24 -1.51 14.79
C LEU A 114 10.66 -1.95 13.44
N ALA A 115 11.52 -2.23 12.45
CA ALA A 115 11.11 -2.74 11.14
C ALA A 115 10.34 -4.06 11.24
N LYS A 116 10.80 -4.97 12.11
CA LYS A 116 10.09 -6.23 12.40
C LYS A 116 8.73 -5.99 13.02
N ASP A 117 8.61 -5.08 14.00
CA ASP A 117 7.33 -4.74 14.63
C ASP A 117 6.34 -4.16 13.61
N TYR A 118 6.82 -3.26 12.73
CA TYR A 118 6.00 -2.68 11.65
C TYR A 118 5.50 -3.77 10.71
N TYR A 119 6.41 -4.65 10.27
CA TYR A 119 6.05 -5.78 9.44
C TYR A 119 5.01 -6.68 10.13
N GLU A 120 5.25 -7.14 11.36
CA GLU A 120 4.35 -8.07 12.03
C GLU A 120 2.95 -7.49 12.26
N LYS A 121 2.85 -6.21 12.62
CA LYS A 121 1.57 -5.54 12.88
C LYS A 121 0.83 -5.15 11.60
N TYR A 122 1.54 -4.78 10.54
CA TYR A 122 0.96 -4.10 9.38
C TYR A 122 1.19 -4.81 8.04
N ARG A 123 1.85 -5.99 8.01
CA ARG A 123 2.09 -6.79 6.78
C ARG A 123 0.82 -7.10 5.98
N ARG A 124 -0.37 -7.05 6.60
CA ARG A 124 -1.63 -7.18 5.89
C ARG A 124 -1.72 -6.19 4.73
N LYS A 125 -1.27 -4.94 4.89
CA LYS A 125 -1.27 -3.91 3.84
C LYS A 125 -0.41 -4.30 2.65
N ILE A 126 0.78 -4.88 2.92
CA ILE A 126 1.67 -5.41 1.88
C ILE A 126 0.97 -6.53 1.10
N PHE A 127 0.32 -7.46 1.80
CA PHE A 127 -0.36 -8.59 1.14
C PHE A 127 -1.63 -8.17 0.41
N GLU A 128 -2.33 -7.14 0.87
CA GLU A 128 -3.44 -6.53 0.14
C GLU A 128 -2.93 -5.96 -1.19
N GLU A 129 -1.83 -5.21 -1.19
CA GLU A 129 -1.20 -4.69 -2.41
C GLU A 129 -0.72 -5.80 -3.35
N VAL A 130 -0.09 -6.87 -2.82
CA VAL A 130 0.24 -8.07 -3.62
C VAL A 130 -1.01 -8.67 -4.27
N GLY A 131 -2.09 -8.83 -3.50
CA GLY A 131 -3.36 -9.31 -4.01
C GLY A 131 -3.93 -8.42 -5.11
N ASP A 132 -3.81 -7.10 -4.98
CA ASP A 132 -4.23 -6.15 -6.01
C ASP A 132 -3.46 -6.34 -7.32
N THR A 133 -2.13 -6.55 -7.26
CA THR A 133 -1.35 -6.83 -8.47
C THR A 133 -1.79 -8.12 -9.18
N PHE A 134 -2.25 -9.14 -8.43
CA PHE A 134 -2.81 -10.34 -9.03
C PHE A 134 -4.12 -10.08 -9.75
N ILE A 135 -5.04 -9.33 -9.12
CA ILE A 135 -6.31 -8.96 -9.74
C ILE A 135 -6.07 -8.10 -10.99
N GLU A 136 -5.10 -7.19 -10.95
CA GLU A 136 -4.66 -6.41 -12.10
C GLU A 136 -4.11 -7.28 -13.23
N LEU A 137 -3.29 -8.29 -12.92
CA LEU A 137 -2.79 -9.26 -13.90
C LEU A 137 -3.95 -9.94 -14.64
N VAL A 138 -4.93 -10.46 -13.89
CA VAL A 138 -6.13 -11.06 -14.50
C VAL A 138 -6.86 -10.04 -15.38
N ALA A 139 -7.05 -8.83 -14.87
CA ALA A 139 -7.78 -7.78 -15.57
C ALA A 139 -7.09 -7.39 -16.90
N ASN A 140 -5.78 -7.53 -16.96
CA ASN A 140 -4.94 -7.16 -18.11
C ASN A 140 -4.61 -8.33 -19.03
N ALA A 141 -5.00 -9.56 -18.69
CA ALA A 141 -4.73 -10.75 -19.48
C ALA A 141 -5.33 -10.64 -20.90
N LYS A 142 -4.47 -10.35 -21.88
CA LYS A 142 -4.81 -10.32 -23.32
C LYS A 142 -4.41 -11.64 -23.98
N SER A 143 -5.08 -12.76 -23.67
CA SER A 143 -4.83 -14.07 -24.31
C SER A 143 -3.36 -14.55 -24.37
N GLU A 144 -2.44 -13.92 -23.64
CA GLU A 144 -1.03 -14.29 -23.61
C GLU A 144 -0.86 -15.57 -22.79
N LYS A 145 -0.18 -16.56 -23.39
CA LYS A 145 0.00 -17.89 -22.79
C LYS A 145 0.72 -17.80 -21.43
N ASN A 146 1.72 -16.93 -21.30
CA ASN A 146 2.52 -16.79 -20.07
C ASN A 146 1.72 -16.17 -18.92
N ILE A 147 0.95 -15.11 -19.19
CA ILE A 147 0.03 -14.50 -18.20
C ILE A 147 -0.97 -15.55 -17.71
N THR A 148 -1.53 -16.32 -18.65
CA THR A 148 -2.50 -17.37 -18.32
C THR A 148 -1.87 -18.47 -17.46
N ARG A 149 -0.59 -18.82 -17.70
CA ARG A 149 0.16 -19.79 -16.91
C ARG A 149 0.31 -19.32 -15.46
N VAL A 150 0.83 -18.11 -15.22
CA VAL A 150 1.02 -17.55 -13.87
C VAL A 150 -0.30 -17.51 -13.11
N ILE A 151 -1.39 -17.10 -13.78
CA ILE A 151 -2.73 -17.10 -13.15
C ILE A 151 -3.16 -18.50 -12.76
N HIS A 152 -2.98 -19.49 -13.64
CA HIS A 152 -3.34 -20.87 -13.37
C HIS A 152 -2.53 -21.47 -12.22
N GLU A 153 -1.20 -21.29 -12.23
CA GLU A 153 -0.30 -21.70 -11.16
C GLU A 153 -0.71 -21.07 -9.82
N THR A 154 -1.01 -19.77 -9.82
CA THR A 154 -1.43 -19.04 -8.61
C THR A 154 -2.74 -19.59 -8.05
N LEU A 155 -3.75 -19.82 -8.91
CA LEU A 155 -5.03 -20.41 -8.50
C LEU A 155 -4.88 -21.83 -7.95
N GLN A 156 -3.82 -22.53 -8.34
CA GLN A 156 -3.50 -23.87 -7.85
C GLN A 156 -2.49 -23.88 -6.69
N SER A 157 -1.90 -22.74 -6.35
CA SER A 157 -0.85 -22.65 -5.35
C SER A 157 -1.36 -22.69 -3.91
N SER A 158 -0.41 -22.68 -2.97
CA SER A 158 -0.67 -22.52 -1.53
C SER A 158 -1.23 -21.14 -1.15
N LEU A 159 -1.28 -20.16 -2.06
CA LEU A 159 -1.98 -18.89 -1.82
C LEU A 159 -3.50 -19.06 -1.80
N ILE A 160 -4.01 -20.16 -2.35
CA ILE A 160 -5.44 -20.48 -2.38
C ILE A 160 -5.69 -21.76 -1.59
N LYS A 161 -5.60 -21.67 -0.26
CA LYS A 161 -5.72 -22.84 0.63
C LYS A 161 -7.10 -23.48 0.65
N ASN A 162 -8.17 -22.68 0.49
CA ASN A 162 -9.54 -23.19 0.52
C ASN A 162 -10.28 -22.90 -0.78
N ARG A 163 -9.99 -23.71 -1.80
CA ARG A 163 -10.60 -23.60 -3.13
C ARG A 163 -12.13 -23.79 -3.13
N GLN A 164 -12.69 -24.43 -2.09
CA GLN A 164 -14.14 -24.64 -1.95
C GLN A 164 -14.88 -23.35 -1.58
N ILE A 165 -14.21 -22.39 -0.93
CA ILE A 165 -14.77 -21.08 -0.58
C ILE A 165 -14.79 -20.13 -1.79
N LEU A 166 -14.02 -20.43 -2.83
CA LEU A 166 -13.99 -19.62 -4.04
C LEU A 166 -15.15 -20.01 -4.96
N ASP A 167 -16.02 -19.05 -5.29
CA ASP A 167 -17.04 -19.20 -6.36
C ASP A 167 -16.44 -19.14 -7.78
N MET A 168 -15.12 -19.28 -7.89
CA MET A 168 -14.33 -19.15 -9.11
C MET A 168 -13.31 -20.28 -9.14
N HIS A 169 -13.53 -21.24 -10.03
CA HIS A 169 -12.73 -22.47 -10.10
C HIS A 169 -11.73 -22.46 -11.26
N ASN A 170 -11.78 -21.47 -12.15
CA ASN A 170 -10.86 -21.35 -13.28
C ASN A 170 -10.63 -19.90 -13.73
N PHE A 171 -9.58 -19.72 -14.53
CA PHE A 171 -9.20 -18.42 -15.10
C PHE A 171 -10.36 -17.74 -15.85
N HIS A 172 -11.15 -18.48 -16.64
CA HIS A 172 -12.21 -17.88 -17.44
C HIS A 172 -13.31 -17.23 -16.58
N GLN A 173 -13.71 -17.89 -15.48
CA GLN A 173 -14.67 -17.34 -14.52
C GLN A 173 -14.13 -16.09 -13.84
N LEU A 174 -12.88 -16.12 -13.37
CA LEU A 174 -12.21 -15.00 -12.73
C LEU A 174 -12.08 -13.82 -13.72
N TYR A 175 -11.57 -14.05 -14.92
CA TYR A 175 -11.45 -13.05 -15.98
C TYR A 175 -12.78 -12.39 -16.32
N LYS A 176 -13.87 -13.17 -16.48
CA LYS A 176 -15.20 -12.64 -16.75
C LYS A 176 -15.68 -11.72 -15.62
N ARG A 177 -15.52 -12.13 -14.36
CA ARG A 177 -15.88 -11.30 -13.20
C ARG A 177 -15.05 -10.04 -13.12
N THR A 178 -13.75 -10.12 -13.34
CA THR A 178 -12.87 -8.94 -13.36
C THR A 178 -13.26 -7.95 -14.44
N LYS A 179 -13.68 -8.42 -15.63
CA LYS A 179 -14.27 -7.55 -16.67
C LYS A 179 -15.57 -6.90 -16.23
N VAL A 180 -16.48 -7.65 -15.62
CA VAL A 180 -17.75 -7.11 -15.11
C VAL A 180 -17.50 -6.04 -14.04
N ALA A 181 -16.65 -6.33 -13.05
CA ALA A 181 -16.27 -5.38 -12.01
C ALA A 181 -15.67 -4.08 -12.59
N ARG A 182 -14.77 -4.20 -13.57
CA ARG A 182 -14.20 -3.05 -14.28
C ARG A 182 -15.27 -2.24 -15.02
N ASN A 183 -16.23 -2.91 -15.66
CA ASN A 183 -17.33 -2.22 -16.35
C ASN A 183 -18.24 -1.47 -15.38
N ILE A 184 -18.55 -2.06 -14.21
CA ILE A 184 -19.32 -1.39 -13.16
C ILE A 184 -18.56 -0.14 -12.68
N LYS A 185 -17.28 -0.29 -12.31
CA LYS A 185 -16.43 0.84 -11.91
C LYS A 185 -16.43 1.97 -12.94
N ASN A 186 -16.24 1.63 -14.21
CA ASN A 186 -16.22 2.61 -15.30
C ASN A 186 -17.60 3.28 -15.51
N SER A 187 -18.69 2.53 -15.33
CA SER A 187 -20.05 3.05 -15.39
C SER A 187 -20.32 4.06 -14.26
N ASP A 188 -19.92 3.73 -13.02
CA ASP A 188 -20.08 4.62 -11.87
C ASP A 188 -19.27 5.91 -12.04
N ILE A 189 -18.01 5.80 -12.51
CA ILE A 189 -17.16 6.95 -12.86
C ILE A 189 -17.83 7.82 -13.93
N ALA A 190 -18.37 7.22 -15.00
CA ALA A 190 -19.02 7.95 -16.07
C ALA A 190 -20.28 8.68 -15.57
N SER A 191 -21.11 8.01 -14.75
CA SER A 191 -22.31 8.57 -14.14
C SER A 191 -21.98 9.79 -13.25
N LEU A 192 -20.95 9.68 -12.41
CA LEU A 192 -20.50 10.80 -11.58
C LEU A 192 -19.99 11.98 -12.41
N LYS A 193 -19.21 11.71 -13.47
CA LYS A 193 -18.73 12.76 -14.38
C LYS A 193 -19.88 13.49 -15.09
N ILE A 194 -20.90 12.76 -15.53
CA ILE A 194 -22.10 13.36 -16.14
C ILE A 194 -22.81 14.27 -15.13
N LYS A 195 -23.10 13.79 -13.92
CA LYS A 195 -23.74 14.60 -12.86
C LYS A 195 -22.94 15.86 -12.53
N ILE A 196 -21.61 15.76 -12.43
CA ILE A 196 -20.73 16.91 -12.20
C ILE A 196 -20.85 17.92 -13.34
N ASN A 197 -20.83 17.46 -14.59
CA ASN A 197 -20.93 18.32 -15.76
C ASN A 197 -22.30 19.00 -15.85
N ASP A 198 -23.39 18.28 -15.57
CA ASP A 198 -24.74 18.84 -15.54
C ASP A 198 -24.87 19.94 -14.49
N LEU A 199 -24.37 19.72 -13.27
CA LEU A 199 -24.36 20.74 -12.23
C LEU A 199 -23.45 21.92 -12.55
N LYS A 200 -22.30 21.68 -13.19
CA LYS A 200 -21.42 22.76 -13.66
C LYS A 200 -22.07 23.63 -14.74
N ALA A 201 -22.84 23.02 -15.65
CA ALA A 201 -23.58 23.75 -16.68
C ALA A 201 -24.64 24.69 -16.06
N ILE A 202 -25.28 24.25 -14.97
CA ILE A 202 -26.20 25.10 -14.20
C ILE A 202 -25.42 26.18 -13.44
N TYR A 203 -24.33 25.81 -12.75
CA TYR A 203 -23.53 26.72 -11.92
C TYR A 203 -22.96 27.95 -12.65
N VAL A 204 -22.71 27.84 -13.96
CA VAL A 204 -22.19 28.94 -14.79
C VAL A 204 -23.27 29.92 -15.26
N ASP A 205 -24.56 29.66 -15.02
CA ASP A 205 -25.64 30.58 -15.37
C ASP A 205 -25.48 31.91 -14.60
N PRO A 206 -25.33 33.06 -15.29
CA PRO A 206 -25.19 34.35 -14.64
C PRO A 206 -26.45 34.80 -13.88
N ASN A 207 -27.61 34.18 -14.11
CA ASN A 207 -28.89 34.53 -13.50
C ASN A 207 -29.19 33.76 -12.21
N ILE A 208 -28.31 32.85 -11.79
CA ILE A 208 -28.50 32.08 -10.56
C ILE A 208 -28.30 32.95 -9.32
N LYS A 209 -29.15 32.72 -8.31
CA LYS A 209 -29.06 33.39 -7.00
C LYS A 209 -27.82 32.93 -6.23
N THR A 210 -27.21 33.81 -5.44
CA THR A 210 -26.01 33.51 -4.64
C THR A 210 -26.17 32.27 -3.75
N ASP A 211 -27.27 32.16 -3.00
CA ASP A 211 -27.53 31.00 -2.12
C ASP A 211 -27.62 29.68 -2.90
N GLU A 212 -28.17 29.72 -4.12
CA GLU A 212 -28.27 28.57 -5.01
C GLU A 212 -26.91 28.21 -5.60
N LYS A 213 -26.10 29.21 -5.92
CA LYS A 213 -24.71 29.04 -6.37
C LYS A 213 -23.84 28.35 -5.32
N GLU A 214 -23.96 28.75 -4.05
CA GLU A 214 -23.23 28.12 -2.93
C GLU A 214 -23.65 26.66 -2.72
N ARG A 215 -24.96 26.37 -2.84
CA ARG A 215 -25.48 24.99 -2.78
C ARG A 215 -24.92 24.13 -3.90
N LEU A 216 -24.94 24.64 -5.14
CA LEU A 216 -24.40 23.93 -6.30
C LEU A 216 -22.90 23.69 -6.16
N TYR A 217 -22.13 24.68 -5.72
CA TYR A 217 -20.70 24.50 -5.42
C TYR A 217 -20.46 23.36 -4.43
N SER A 218 -21.20 23.36 -3.32
CA SER A 218 -21.10 22.32 -2.29
C SER A 218 -21.45 20.93 -2.82
N GLN A 219 -22.43 20.82 -3.73
CA GLN A 219 -22.78 19.55 -4.37
C GLN A 219 -21.71 19.08 -5.35
N ILE A 220 -21.15 19.99 -6.16
CA ILE A 220 -20.05 19.71 -7.09
C ILE A 220 -18.83 19.21 -6.31
N ASP A 221 -18.42 19.88 -5.24
CA ASP A 221 -17.30 19.45 -4.39
C ASP A 221 -17.51 18.05 -3.79
N ARG A 222 -18.73 17.75 -3.30
CA ARG A 222 -19.08 16.41 -2.79
C ARG A 222 -18.96 15.34 -3.87
N LEU A 223 -19.47 15.60 -5.07
CA LEU A 223 -19.40 14.65 -6.19
C LEU A 223 -17.96 14.47 -6.68
N HIS A 224 -17.14 15.52 -6.67
CA HIS A 224 -15.70 15.41 -6.96
C HIS A 224 -15.01 14.48 -5.95
N LYS A 225 -15.25 14.68 -4.65
CA LYS A 225 -14.73 13.79 -3.59
C LYS A 225 -15.21 12.34 -3.75
N GLU A 226 -16.46 12.14 -4.16
CA GLU A 226 -16.99 10.81 -4.45
C GLU A 226 -16.32 10.18 -5.68
N LEU A 227 -16.15 10.95 -6.76
CA LEU A 227 -15.45 10.52 -7.96
C LEU A 227 -14.02 10.08 -7.64
N ASP A 228 -13.28 10.87 -6.86
CA ASP A 228 -11.93 10.54 -6.44
C ASP A 228 -11.89 9.21 -5.64
N ARG A 229 -12.87 8.97 -4.76
CA ARG A 229 -13.00 7.70 -4.03
C ARG A 229 -13.25 6.52 -4.97
N VAL A 230 -14.20 6.64 -5.89
CA VAL A 230 -14.56 5.57 -6.83
C VAL A 230 -13.40 5.25 -7.78
N VAL A 231 -12.67 6.28 -8.24
CA VAL A 231 -11.46 6.11 -9.06
C VAL A 231 -10.40 5.28 -8.32
N ASN A 232 -10.25 5.50 -7.01
CA ASN A 232 -9.26 4.82 -6.18
C ASN A 232 -9.72 3.45 -5.64
N TYR A 233 -11.00 3.08 -5.75
CA TYR A 233 -11.44 1.74 -5.35
C TYR A 233 -10.85 0.64 -6.23
N SER A 234 -10.31 -0.39 -5.58
CA SER A 234 -9.86 -1.63 -6.21
C SER A 234 -11.04 -2.46 -6.74
N LEU A 235 -10.79 -3.38 -7.67
CA LEU A 235 -11.87 -4.11 -8.37
C LEU A 235 -12.68 -5.04 -7.44
N ASP A 236 -12.11 -5.47 -6.31
CA ASP A 236 -12.81 -6.23 -5.27
C ASP A 236 -13.91 -5.44 -4.55
N HIS A 237 -13.89 -4.10 -4.63
CA HIS A 237 -15.01 -3.28 -4.18
C HIS A 237 -16.29 -3.56 -4.99
N PHE A 238 -16.15 -3.93 -6.27
CA PHE A 238 -17.24 -4.06 -7.23
C PHE A 238 -17.67 -5.53 -7.47
N ASP A 239 -16.94 -6.52 -6.94
CA ASP A 239 -17.33 -7.93 -7.01
C ASP A 239 -16.90 -8.70 -5.74
N LYS A 240 -17.90 -9.26 -5.04
CA LYS A 240 -17.70 -10.00 -3.79
C LYS A 240 -16.84 -11.26 -3.92
N ALA A 241 -16.85 -11.92 -5.07
CA ALA A 241 -16.03 -13.10 -5.31
C ALA A 241 -14.56 -12.71 -5.52
N ILE A 242 -14.28 -11.59 -6.22
CA ILE A 242 -12.94 -11.02 -6.31
C ILE A 242 -12.43 -10.63 -4.91
N LYS A 243 -13.29 -10.03 -4.08
CA LYS A 243 -12.96 -9.75 -2.68
C LYS A 243 -12.61 -11.00 -1.89
N ARG A 244 -13.45 -12.04 -1.95
CA ARG A 244 -13.17 -13.33 -1.30
C ARG A 244 -11.85 -13.94 -1.74
N LEU A 245 -11.53 -13.85 -3.03
CA LEU A 245 -10.26 -14.31 -3.58
C LEU A 245 -9.08 -13.54 -2.97
N LYS A 246 -9.11 -12.20 -3.01
CA LYS A 246 -8.08 -11.34 -2.41
C LYS A 246 -7.91 -11.64 -0.92
N ASP A 247 -9.01 -11.69 -0.17
CA ASP A 247 -9.00 -12.02 1.27
C ASP A 247 -8.37 -13.40 1.51
N THR A 248 -8.70 -14.41 0.71
CA THR A 248 -8.12 -15.76 0.80
C THR A 248 -6.61 -15.76 0.55
N MET A 249 -6.15 -14.99 -0.44
CA MET A 249 -4.73 -14.83 -0.73
C MET A 249 -4.02 -14.15 0.45
N VAL A 250 -4.56 -13.03 0.95
CA VAL A 250 -4.02 -12.30 2.10
C VAL A 250 -3.89 -13.21 3.32
N GLN A 251 -4.95 -13.95 3.68
CA GLN A 251 -4.90 -14.89 4.81
C GLN A 251 -3.86 -15.99 4.61
N SER A 252 -3.75 -16.51 3.39
CA SER A 252 -2.76 -17.54 3.08
C SER A 252 -1.34 -17.00 3.22
N MET A 253 -1.04 -15.80 2.72
CA MET A 253 0.26 -15.14 2.89
C MET A 253 0.60 -14.88 4.36
N MET A 254 -0.37 -14.37 5.13
CA MET A 254 -0.23 -14.17 6.59
C MET A 254 0.20 -15.46 7.30
N SER A 255 -0.40 -16.59 6.93
CA SER A 255 -0.07 -17.89 7.53
C SER A 255 1.28 -18.46 7.08
N MET A 256 1.69 -18.23 5.83
CA MET A 256 2.98 -18.69 5.31
C MET A 256 4.15 -18.05 6.04
N THR A 257 4.02 -16.77 6.39
CA THR A 257 5.06 -16.03 7.12
C THR A 257 5.19 -16.43 8.59
N ASN A 258 4.15 -17.00 9.20
CA ASN A 258 4.21 -17.52 10.56
C ASN A 258 4.84 -18.92 10.63
N SER A 259 4.93 -19.64 9.51
CA SER A 259 5.49 -20.99 9.45
C SER A 259 7.00 -21.06 9.19
N LYS A 260 7.66 -19.89 9.03
CA LYS A 260 9.10 -19.77 8.72
C LYS A 260 9.85 -18.77 9.62
N LEU A 261 9.26 -18.42 10.77
CA LEU A 261 9.90 -17.65 11.86
C LEU A 261 10.02 -18.54 13.09
#